data_AF-A0A7C5IDW9-F1
#
_entry.id   AF-A0A7C5IDW9-F1
#
_cell.length_a   1.000
_cell.length_b   1.000
_cell.length_c   1.000
_cell.angle_alpha   90.00
_cell.angle_beta   90.00
_cell.angle_gamma   90.00
#
_symmetry.space_group_name_H-M   'P 1'
#
loop_
_entity.id
_entity.type
_entity.pdbx_description
1 polymer ?
#
loop_
_entity_poly.entity_id
_entity_poly.type
_entity_poly.pdbx_seq_one_letter_code
_entity_poly.pdbx_strand_id
1 'polypeptide(L)' 'MNYEIGARVGDYEVLEILGSGGMGRVYKVRNILSDRIEAMKILLPDLAGNPGLADRFMREIKVQASLDHPNIAA' A
#
# COMPACT_ATOMS: atom_id res chain seq x y z
N MET A 1 -1.23 2.85 -11.89
CA MET A 1 0.20 3.09 -12.00
C MET A 1 0.81 1.81 -11.54
N ASN A 2 1.60 1.21 -12.41
CA ASN A 2 2.36 0.03 -12.07
C ASN A 2 3.76 0.52 -11.75
N TYR A 3 4.24 0.26 -10.53
CA TYR A 3 5.64 0.50 -10.21
C TYR A 3 6.45 -0.73 -10.58
N GLU A 4 7.57 -0.49 -11.26
CA GLU A 4 8.55 -1.52 -11.60
C GLU A 4 9.45 -1.79 -10.40
N ILE A 5 10.12 -2.96 -10.40
CA ILE A 5 11.13 -3.28 -9.40
C ILE A 5 12.27 -2.27 -9.50
N GLY A 6 12.71 -1.72 -8.38
CA GLY A 6 13.69 -0.63 -8.29
C GLY A 6 13.08 0.77 -8.41
N ALA A 7 11.78 0.90 -8.74
CA ALA A 7 11.12 2.20 -8.76
C ALA A 7 11.04 2.81 -7.35
N ARG A 8 11.10 4.14 -7.27
CA ARG A 8 10.97 4.90 -6.01
C ARG A 8 9.63 5.59 -5.89
N VAL A 9 9.02 5.49 -4.72
CA VAL A 9 7.78 6.18 -4.31
C VAL A 9 8.08 6.92 -3.01
N GLY A 10 8.44 8.20 -3.13
CA GLY A 10 9.02 8.93 -2.00
C GLY A 10 10.28 8.23 -1.48
N ASP A 11 10.30 7.93 -0.18
CA ASP A 11 11.41 7.24 0.49
C ASP A 11 11.34 5.71 0.40
N TYR A 12 10.45 5.16 -0.43
CA TYR A 12 10.25 3.73 -0.57
C TYR A 12 10.75 3.22 -1.92
N GLU A 13 11.57 2.18 -1.89
CA GLU A 13 12.01 1.47 -3.09
C GLU A 13 11.21 0.17 -3.26
N VAL A 14 10.65 -0.05 -4.44
CA VAL A 14 9.87 -1.25 -4.77
C VAL A 14 10.81 -2.44 -5.00
N LEU A 15 10.60 -3.51 -4.25
CA LEU A 15 11.41 -4.73 -4.34
C LEU A 15 10.70 -5.83 -5.15
N GLU A 16 9.40 -6.03 -4.92
CA GLU A 16 8.60 -7.04 -5.62
C GLU A 16 7.10 -6.76 -5.49
N ILE A 17 6.30 -7.40 -6.35
CA ILE A 17 4.84 -7.39 -6.24
C ILE A 17 4.42 -8.56 -5.34
N LEU A 18 3.74 -8.25 -4.24
CA LEU A 18 3.20 -9.26 -3.32
C LEU A 18 1.82 -9.77 -3.76
N GLY A 19 1.02 -8.92 -4.42
CA GLY A 19 -0.28 -9.33 -4.92
C GLY A 19 -1.03 -8.23 -5.66
N SER A 20 -2.10 -8.62 -6.34
CA SER A 20 -3.01 -7.72 -7.06
C SER A 20 -4.46 -8.17 -6.89
N GLY A 21 -5.37 -7.22 -6.71
CA GLY A 21 -6.80 -7.47 -6.61
C GLY A 21 -7.63 -6.25 -7.00
N GLY A 22 -8.94 -6.33 -6.78
CA GLY A 22 -9.89 -5.31 -7.25
C GLY A 22 -9.70 -3.90 -6.68
N MET A 23 -9.07 -3.75 -5.50
CA MET A 23 -8.78 -2.43 -4.92
C MET A 23 -7.41 -1.88 -5.31
N GLY A 24 -6.50 -2.68 -5.85
CA GLY A 24 -5.12 -2.22 -6.03
C GLY A 24 -4.08 -3.34 -6.06
N ARG A 25 -2.82 -2.93 -5.97
CA ARG A 25 -1.65 -3.82 -5.92
C ARG A 25 -0.90 -3.60 -4.62
N VAL A 26 -0.34 -4.67 -4.09
CA VAL A 26 0.50 -4.63 -2.89
C VAL A 26 1.93 -4.92 -3.31
N TYR A 27 2.83 -4.05 -2.91
CA TYR A 27 4.26 -4.13 -3.20
C TYR A 27 5.02 -4.38 -1.90
N LYS A 28 6.06 -5.21 -1.97
CA LYS A 28 7.10 -5.19 -0.95
C LYS A 28 8.00 -4.03 -1.26
N VAL A 29 8.23 -3.19 -0.27
CA VAL A 29 9.05 -2.01 -0.40
C VAL A 29 10.12 -1.99 0.68
N ARG A 30 11.20 -1.28 0.41
CA ARG A 30 12.21 -0.91 1.41
C ARG A 30 12.11 0.58 1.68
N ASN A 31 11.89 0.96 2.93
CA ASN A 31 12.07 2.34 3.36
C ASN A 31 13.58 2.63 3.37
N ILE A 32 14.05 3.54 2.53
CA ILE A 32 15.49 3.81 2.36
C ILE A 32 16.10 4.56 3.55
N LEU A 33 15.28 5.19 4.40
CA LEU A 33 15.73 5.93 5.57
C LEU A 33 15.90 5.01 6.79
N SER A 34 14.97 4.07 6.98
CA SER A 34 14.97 3.14 8.12
C SER A 34 15.51 1.75 7.79
N ASP A 35 15.76 1.46 6.50
CA ASP A 35 16.11 0.15 5.95
C ASP A 35 15.08 -0.96 6.25
N ARG A 36 13.85 -0.58 6.66
CA ARG A 36 12.78 -1.54 6.96
C ARG A 36 12.10 -2.03 5.69
N ILE A 37 11.77 -3.32 5.69
CA ILE A 37 10.93 -3.95 4.67
C ILE A 37 9.47 -3.83 5.08
N GLU A 38 8.65 -3.26 4.20
CA GLU A 38 7.24 -2.94 4.47
C GLU A 38 6.35 -3.34 3.28
N ALA A 39 5.04 -3.41 3.50
CA ALA A 39 4.06 -3.66 2.45
C ALA A 39 3.33 -2.37 2.09
N MET A 40 3.38 -1.97 0.82
CA MET A 40 2.72 -0.77 0.32
C MET A 40 1.55 -1.14 -0.61
N LYS A 41 0.32 -0.83 -0.19
CA LYS A 41 -0.89 -1.00 -1.02
C LYS A 41 -1.15 0.28 -1.82
N ILE A 42 -1.25 0.15 -3.14
CA ILE A 42 -1.46 1.26 -4.08
C ILE A 42 -2.74 1.01 -4.88
N LEU A 43 -3.63 2.01 -4.93
CA LEU A 43 -4.87 1.96 -5.69
C LEU A 43 -4.61 2.05 -7.21
N LEU A 44 -5.45 1.38 -8.01
CA LEU A 44 -5.38 1.53 -9.49
C LEU A 44 -5.83 2.95 -9.90
N PRO A 45 -5.30 3.53 -10.99
CA PRO A 45 -5.63 4.89 -11.42
C PRO A 45 -7.11 5.06 -11.74
N ASP A 46 -7.70 4.06 -12.38
CA ASP A 46 -9.10 4.07 -12.79
C ASP A 46 -10.05 4.03 -11.59
N LEU A 47 -9.55 3.65 -10.41
CA LEU A 47 -10.30 3.64 -9.15
C LEU A 47 -10.27 5.00 -8.45
N ALA A 48 -9.32 5.88 -8.77
CA ALA A 48 -9.27 7.23 -8.21
C ALA A 48 -10.45 8.11 -8.68
N GLY A 49 -11.08 7.76 -9.80
CA GLY A 49 -12.29 8.40 -10.31
C GLY A 49 -13.61 7.88 -9.72
N ASN A 50 -13.57 6.85 -8.86
CA ASN A 50 -14.75 6.29 -8.21
C ASN A 50 -14.76 6.64 -6.71
N PRO A 51 -15.54 7.65 -6.28
CA PRO A 51 -15.53 8.16 -4.90
C PRO A 51 -15.73 7.06 -3.85
N GLY A 52 -16.60 6.08 -4.13
CA GLY A 52 -16.90 5.01 -3.17
C GLY A 52 -15.71 4.11 -2.82
N LEU A 53 -14.73 3.98 -3.70
CA LEU A 53 -13.55 3.15 -3.46
C LEU A 53 -12.46 3.91 -2.73
N ALA A 54 -12.29 5.21 -3.02
CA ALA A 54 -11.46 6.09 -2.22
C ALA A 54 -11.98 6.17 -0.77
N ASP A 55 -13.30 6.34 -0.60
CA ASP A 55 -13.94 6.37 0.72
C ASP A 55 -13.72 5.05 1.49
N ARG A 56 -13.88 3.92 0.80
CA ARG A 56 -13.59 2.60 1.38
C ARG A 56 -12.13 2.47 1.80
N PHE A 57 -11.20 2.89 0.95
CA PHE A 57 -9.78 2.83 1.26
C PHE A 57 -9.43 3.70 2.48
N MET A 58 -9.95 4.92 2.54
CA MET A 58 -9.78 5.81 3.70
C MET A 58 -10.39 5.21 4.97
N ARG A 59 -11.53 4.52 4.85
CA ARG A 59 -12.14 3.80 5.99
C ARG A 59 -11.27 2.63 6.45
N GLU A 60 -10.71 1.84 5.53
CA GLU A 60 -9.79 0.74 5.85
C GLU A 60 -8.57 1.25 6.62
N ILE A 61 -7.95 2.35 6.15
CA ILE A 61 -6.82 2.99 6.84
C ILE A 61 -7.20 3.41 8.26
N LYS A 62 -8.33 4.10 8.43
CA LYS A 62 -8.78 4.58 9.76
C LYS A 62 -9.04 3.42 10.71
N VAL A 63 -9.66 2.35 10.24
CA VAL A 63 -9.92 1.16 11.06
C VAL A 63 -8.61 0.49 11.44
N GLN A 64 -7.72 0.23 10.47
CA GLN A 64 -6.43 -0.41 10.75
C GLN A 64 -5.59 0.41 11.74
N ALA A 65 -5.50 1.73 11.56
CA ALA A 65 -4.75 2.61 12.45
C ALA A 65 -5.31 2.68 13.88
N SER A 66 -6.57 2.29 14.09
CA SER A 66 -7.20 2.22 15.43
C SER A 66 -6.97 0.90 16.16
N LEU A 67 -6.36 -0.09 15.50
CA LEU A 67 -6.15 -1.43 16.04
C LEU A 67 -4.70 -1.55 16.54
N ASP A 68 -4.56 -1.95 17.81
CA ASP A 68 -3.28 -2.31 18.42
C ASP A 68 -3.45 -3.66 19.13
N HIS A 69 -2.98 -4.72 18.48
CA HIS A 69 -3.11 -6.09 18.99
C HIS A 69 -2.04 -6.99 18.36
N PRO A 70 -1.40 -7.91 19.11
CA PRO A 70 -0.30 -8.75 18.61
C PRO A 70 -0.63 -9.65 17.42
N ASN A 71 -1.91 -9.95 17.20
CA ASN A 71 -2.39 -10.75 16.06
C ASN A 71 -2.89 -9.90 14.87
N ILE A 72 -2.62 -8.60 14.87
CA ILE A 72 -2.97 -7.68 13.79
C ILE A 72 -1.66 -7.09 13.25
N ALA A 73 -1.52 -7.06 11.93
CA ALA A 73 -0.35 -6.46 11.30
C ALA A 73 -0.31 -4.95 11.56
N ALA A 74 0.82 -4.47 12.07
CA ALA A 74 1.11 -3.06 12.35
C ALA A 74 1.76 -2.36 11.15
#